data_AF-A0A0R0D291-F1
#
_entry.id   AF-A0A0R0D291-F1
#
_cell.length_a   1.000
_cell.length_b   1.000
_cell.length_c   1.000
_cell.angle_alpha   90.00
_cell.angle_beta   90.00
_cell.angle_gamma   90.00
#
_symmetry.space_group_name_H-M   'P 1'
#
loop_
_entity.id
_entity.type
_entity.pdbx_description
1 polymer ?
#
loop_
_entity_poly.entity_id
_entity_poly.type
_entity_poly.pdbx_seq_one_letter_code
_entity_poly.pdbx_strand_id
1 'polypeptide(L)'
;MLLAHARGHVLFIAGAGVSKPAGLPDFRELVVDVYAKLDTGVHAVVTGSKDDEPGDLSGLTSQQIAEVKRFKRRDYDVVLGMLERRIDDKPSGTSRVRATVTEVLRA
;
A
#
# COMPACT_ATOMS: atom_id res chain seq x y z
N MET A 1 -22.42 -12.42 21.06
CA MET A 1 -22.81 -11.83 19.75
C MET A 1 -24.31 -11.92 19.44
N LEU A 2 -25.01 -13.00 19.79
CA LEU A 2 -26.46 -13.14 19.51
C LEU A 2 -27.38 -12.15 20.25
N LEU A 3 -27.07 -11.76 21.49
CA LEU A 3 -27.90 -10.83 22.28
C LEU A 3 -27.78 -9.36 21.84
N ALA A 4 -26.61 -8.94 21.32
CA ALA A 4 -26.40 -7.60 20.77
C ALA A 4 -27.07 -7.45 19.39
N HIS A 5 -27.03 -8.50 18.57
CA HIS A 5 -27.79 -8.61 17.33
C HIS A 5 -29.31 -8.54 17.56
N ALA A 6 -29.83 -9.28 18.56
CA ALA A 6 -31.25 -9.27 18.89
C ALA A 6 -31.78 -7.93 19.45
N ARG A 7 -30.89 -7.04 19.91
CA ARG A 7 -31.22 -5.70 20.45
C ARG A 7 -30.89 -4.55 19.48
N GLY A 8 -30.42 -4.84 18.28
CA GLY A 8 -30.05 -3.80 17.29
C GLY A 8 -28.75 -3.05 17.61
N HIS A 9 -27.93 -3.52 18.54
CA HIS A 9 -26.66 -2.88 18.92
C HIS A 9 -25.48 -3.60 18.26
N VAL A 10 -25.38 -3.53 16.93
CA VAL A 10 -24.29 -4.15 16.17
C VAL A 10 -23.43 -3.08 15.51
N LEU A 11 -22.13 -3.17 15.70
CA LEU A 11 -21.12 -2.38 15.01
C LEU A 11 -20.35 -3.30 14.06
N PHE A 12 -20.30 -2.93 12.79
CA PHE A 12 -19.42 -3.57 11.80
C PHE A 12 -18.16 -2.75 11.64
N ILE A 13 -17.01 -3.38 11.84
CA ILE A 13 -15.71 -2.82 11.46
C ILE A 13 -15.26 -3.60 10.23
N ALA A 14 -15.23 -2.92 9.09
CA ALA A 14 -14.89 -3.49 7.81
C ALA A 14 -13.57 -2.89 7.32
N GLY A 15 -12.58 -3.75 7.03
CA GLY A 15 -11.32 -3.36 6.39
C GLY A 15 -11.34 -3.62 4.88
N ALA A 16 -10.28 -3.26 4.17
CA ALA A 16 -10.17 -3.42 2.70
C ALA A 16 -10.43 -4.85 2.19
N GLY A 17 -10.30 -5.88 3.04
CA GLY A 17 -10.63 -7.25 2.66
C GLY A 17 -12.10 -7.45 2.25
N VAL A 18 -13.04 -6.65 2.78
CA VAL A 18 -14.46 -6.80 2.39
C VAL A 18 -14.74 -6.37 0.96
N SER A 19 -13.87 -5.56 0.36
CA SER A 19 -14.01 -5.08 -1.02
C SER A 19 -13.35 -5.98 -2.06
N LYS A 20 -12.59 -7.01 -1.67
CA LYS A 20 -11.97 -7.96 -2.62
C LYS A 20 -12.98 -8.62 -3.59
N PRO A 21 -14.17 -9.08 -3.14
CA PRO A 21 -15.16 -9.65 -4.07
C PRO A 21 -15.69 -8.68 -5.11
N ALA A 22 -15.54 -7.36 -4.88
CA ALA A 22 -15.91 -6.31 -5.82
C ALA A 22 -14.78 -5.97 -6.82
N GLY A 23 -13.69 -6.74 -6.83
CA GLY A 23 -12.54 -6.52 -7.72
C GLY A 23 -11.56 -5.46 -7.23
N LEU A 24 -11.76 -4.90 -6.03
CA LEU A 24 -10.84 -3.91 -5.48
C LEU A 24 -9.64 -4.58 -4.79
N PRO A 25 -8.41 -4.04 -4.99
CA PRO A 25 -7.22 -4.58 -4.35
C PRO A 25 -7.30 -4.39 -2.83
N ASP A 26 -6.66 -5.28 -2.08
CA ASP A 26 -6.31 -4.97 -0.71
C ASP A 26 -5.20 -3.91 -0.64
N PHE A 27 -4.89 -3.45 0.57
CA PHE A 27 -3.92 -2.37 0.73
C PHE A 27 -2.51 -2.78 0.31
N ARG A 28 -2.13 -4.05 0.45
CA ARG A 28 -0.82 -4.54 0.01
C ARG A 28 -0.74 -4.54 -1.51
N GLU A 29 -1.75 -5.10 -2.16
CA GLU A 29 -1.91 -5.15 -3.62
C GLU A 29 -1.87 -3.73 -4.20
N LEU A 30 -2.63 -2.80 -3.62
CA LEU A 30 -2.62 -1.39 -4.03
C LEU A 30 -1.22 -0.77 -4.00
N VAL A 31 -0.46 -0.99 -2.91
CA VAL A 31 0.90 -0.43 -2.81
C VAL A 31 1.83 -1.05 -3.84
N VAL A 32 1.75 -2.37 -4.06
CA VAL A 32 2.53 -3.06 -5.09
C VAL A 32 2.23 -2.49 -6.47
N ASP A 33 0.97 -2.31 -6.82
CA ASP A 33 0.54 -1.77 -8.12
C ASP A 33 0.99 -0.32 -8.34
N VAL A 34 0.98 0.50 -7.27
CA VAL A 34 1.53 1.86 -7.31
C VAL A 34 3.04 1.84 -7.57
N TYR A 35 3.80 0.97 -6.90
CA TYR A 35 5.23 0.81 -7.16
C TYR A 35 5.52 0.30 -8.57
N ALA A 36 4.69 -0.62 -9.09
CA ALA A 36 4.82 -1.12 -10.46
C ALA A 36 4.84 0.01 -11.49
N LYS A 37 4.08 1.08 -11.24
CA LYS A 37 3.96 2.26 -12.12
C LYS A 37 4.99 3.35 -11.84
N LEU A 38 5.38 3.56 -10.58
CA LEU A 38 6.17 4.73 -10.18
C LEU A 38 7.65 4.44 -9.87
N ASP A 39 7.98 3.24 -9.42
CA ASP A 39 9.36 2.87 -9.08
C ASP A 39 9.56 1.36 -9.21
N THR A 40 10.02 0.96 -10.40
CA THR A 40 10.27 -0.44 -10.77
C THR A 40 11.38 -1.08 -9.94
N GLY A 41 12.32 -0.28 -9.40
CA GLY A 41 13.42 -0.77 -8.56
C GLY A 41 12.90 -1.28 -7.22
N VAL A 42 12.06 -0.48 -6.55
CA VAL A 42 11.41 -0.92 -5.30
C VAL A 42 10.39 -2.02 -5.57
N HIS A 43 9.63 -1.91 -6.67
CA HIS A 43 8.65 -2.92 -7.08
C HIS A 43 9.25 -4.32 -7.14
N ALA A 44 10.38 -4.50 -7.83
CA ALA A 44 11.05 -5.80 -7.97
C ALA A 44 11.39 -6.44 -6.62
N VAL A 45 11.81 -5.62 -5.64
CA VAL A 45 12.15 -6.10 -4.31
C VAL A 45 10.88 -6.49 -3.54
N VAL A 46 9.84 -5.65 -3.54
CA VAL A 46 8.62 -5.93 -2.76
C VAL A 46 7.78 -7.09 -3.32
N THR A 47 7.82 -7.35 -4.62
CA THR A 47 7.17 -8.51 -5.24
C THR A 47 7.97 -9.80 -5.07
N GLY A 48 9.30 -9.72 -5.16
CA GLY A 48 10.17 -10.90 -5.19
C GLY A 48 10.50 -11.52 -3.84
N SER A 49 10.25 -10.81 -2.73
CA SER A 49 10.67 -11.27 -1.41
C SER A 49 9.49 -11.76 -0.54
N LYS A 50 9.71 -12.87 0.17
CA LYS A 50 8.78 -13.37 1.21
C LYS A 50 8.61 -12.30 2.30
N ASP A 51 7.47 -12.32 3.00
CA ASP A 51 7.07 -11.23 3.91
C ASP A 51 8.08 -10.94 5.04
N ASP A 52 8.97 -11.88 5.37
CA ASP A 52 9.91 -11.76 6.51
C ASP A 52 11.34 -11.34 6.17
N GLU A 53 11.78 -11.43 4.91
CA GLU A 53 13.15 -11.04 4.53
C GLU A 53 13.18 -9.89 3.53
N PRO A 54 14.03 -8.86 3.75
CA PRO A 54 14.33 -7.91 2.70
C PRO A 54 15.03 -8.68 1.57
N GLY A 55 14.48 -8.61 0.36
CA GLY A 55 15.12 -9.17 -0.84
C GLY A 55 16.45 -8.47 -1.16
N ASP A 56 16.95 -8.61 -2.38
CA ASP A 56 18.18 -7.91 -2.77
C ASP A 56 17.99 -6.38 -2.69
N LEU A 57 18.75 -5.73 -1.80
CA LEU A 57 18.72 -4.29 -1.56
C LEU A 57 19.92 -3.57 -2.21
N SER A 58 20.84 -4.29 -2.85
CA SER A 58 22.14 -3.75 -3.28
C SER A 58 22.03 -2.60 -4.30
N GLY A 59 20.93 -2.53 -5.05
CA GLY A 59 20.65 -1.47 -6.03
C GLY A 59 19.79 -0.29 -5.53
N LEU A 60 19.39 -0.28 -4.26
CA LEU A 60 18.45 0.71 -3.72
C LEU A 60 19.13 1.84 -2.93
N THR A 61 18.58 3.04 -3.03
CA THR A 61 18.97 4.17 -2.19
C THR A 61 18.55 3.97 -0.74
N SER A 62 19.17 4.68 0.21
CA SER A 62 18.79 4.63 1.63
C SER A 62 17.31 4.95 1.88
N GLN A 63 16.71 5.83 1.07
CA GLN A 63 15.28 6.16 1.15
C GLN A 63 14.40 4.99 0.69
N GLN A 64 14.72 4.38 -0.46
CA GLN A 64 14.02 3.21 -0.97
C GLN A 64 14.16 2.00 -0.03
N ILE A 65 15.33 1.80 0.58
CA ILE A 65 15.53 0.75 1.59
C ILE A 65 14.61 0.97 2.80
N ALA A 66 14.43 2.23 3.23
CA ALA A 66 13.52 2.54 4.32
C ALA A 66 12.06 2.27 3.93
N GLU A 67 11.66 2.56 2.69
CA GLU A 67 10.34 2.21 2.13
C GLU A 67 10.11 0.69 2.14
N VAL A 68 11.08 -0.10 1.64
CA VAL A 68 10.98 -1.58 1.64
C VAL A 68 10.85 -2.13 3.07
N LYS A 69 11.63 -1.61 4.02
CA LYS A 69 11.55 -2.03 5.43
C LYS A 69 10.17 -1.76 6.04
N ARG A 70 9.56 -0.62 5.72
CA ARG A 70 8.20 -0.27 6.17
C ARG A 70 7.12 -1.10 5.48
N PHE A 71 7.30 -1.39 4.20
CA PHE A 71 6.41 -2.27 3.45
C PHE A 71 6.33 -3.67 4.07
N LYS A 72 7.47 -4.25 4.45
CA LYS A 72 7.52 -5.55 5.13
C LYS A 72 6.83 -5.56 6.49
N ARG A 73 6.88 -4.43 7.21
CA ARG A 73 6.13 -4.23 8.47
C ARG A 73 4.63 -4.00 8.28
N ARG A 74 4.15 -3.95 7.03
CA ARG A 74 2.76 -3.66 6.66
C ARG A 74 2.30 -2.23 6.99
N ASP A 75 3.25 -1.30 7.13
CA ASP A 75 3.00 0.13 7.33
C ASP A 75 2.68 0.82 5.98
N TYR A 76 1.66 0.35 5.27
CA TYR A 76 1.39 0.70 3.87
C TYR A 76 1.11 2.19 3.64
N ASP A 77 0.40 2.83 4.56
CA ASP A 77 0.13 4.26 4.57
C ASP A 77 1.41 5.09 4.71
N VAL A 78 2.31 4.68 5.60
CA VAL A 78 3.62 5.31 5.79
C VAL A 78 4.46 5.17 4.54
N VAL A 79 4.46 3.99 3.91
CA VAL A 79 5.21 3.72 2.67
C VAL A 79 4.75 4.64 1.54
N LEU A 80 3.44 4.79 1.31
CA LEU A 80 2.92 5.70 0.29
C LEU A 80 3.26 7.16 0.60
N GLY A 81 3.21 7.57 1.87
CA GLY A 81 3.63 8.93 2.27
C GLY A 81 5.13 9.17 2.08
N MET A 82 5.97 8.15 2.27
CA MET A 82 7.41 8.21 1.97
C MET A 82 7.66 8.35 0.47
N LEU A 83 6.98 7.52 -0.33
CA LEU A 83 7.03 7.58 -1.78
C LEU A 83 6.60 8.95 -2.30
N GLU A 84 5.48 9.48 -1.80
CA GLU A 84 4.95 10.80 -2.18
C GLU A 84 5.96 11.91 -1.88
N ARG A 85 6.61 11.90 -0.71
CA ARG A 85 7.67 12.87 -0.39
C ARG A 85 8.91 12.72 -1.29
N ARG A 86 9.27 11.49 -1.66
CA ARG A 86 10.45 11.24 -2.50
C ARG A 86 10.21 11.66 -3.95
N ILE A 87 9.00 11.45 -4.47
CA ILE A 87 8.63 11.63 -5.87
C ILE A 87 8.10 13.05 -6.14
N ASP A 88 7.32 13.61 -5.23
CA ASP A 88 6.59 14.87 -5.46
C ASP A 88 7.08 16.04 -4.56
N ASP A 89 8.04 15.80 -3.66
CA ASP A 89 8.65 16.75 -2.70
C ASP A 89 7.65 17.36 -1.69
N LYS A 90 6.59 18.02 -2.18
CA LYS A 90 5.48 18.57 -1.38
C LYS A 90 4.15 17.88 -1.72
N PRO A 91 3.32 17.53 -0.71
CA PRO A 91 1.97 17.05 -0.95
C PRO A 91 1.14 18.19 -1.55
N SER A 92 0.98 18.15 -2.87
CA SER A 92 0.16 19.08 -3.64
C SER A 92 -1.01 18.32 -4.26
N GLY A 93 -2.04 19.04 -4.70
CA GLY A 93 -3.20 18.44 -5.38
C GLY A 93 -2.84 17.67 -6.65
N THR A 94 -1.61 17.80 -7.16
CA THR A 94 -1.06 17.14 -8.35
C THR A 94 -0.10 16.00 -8.05
N SER A 95 -0.17 15.41 -6.85
CA SER A 95 0.64 14.25 -6.46
C SER A 95 0.51 13.10 -7.47
N ARG A 96 1.65 12.68 -8.03
CA ARG A 96 1.73 11.56 -8.97
C ARG A 96 1.35 10.26 -8.27
N VAL A 97 1.67 10.12 -6.99
CA VAL A 97 1.25 8.98 -6.17
C VAL A 97 -0.27 8.92 -6.08
N ARG A 98 -0.94 10.04 -5.76
CA ARG A 98 -2.42 10.08 -5.66
C ARG A 98 -3.11 9.84 -7.01
N ALA A 99 -2.55 10.39 -8.09
CA ALA A 99 -3.05 10.14 -9.44
C ALA A 99 -2.96 8.65 -9.78
N THR A 100 -1.84 8.01 -9.48
CA THR A 100 -1.61 6.58 -9.71
C THR A 100 -2.54 5.72 -8.86
N VAL A 101 -2.73 6.04 -7.57
CA VAL A 101 -3.70 5.36 -6.70
C VAL A 101 -5.11 5.43 -7.29
N THR A 102 -5.50 6.61 -7.78
CA THR A 102 -6.82 6.82 -8.40
C THR A 102 -6.98 5.97 -9.67
N GLU A 103 -5.92 5.85 -10.46
CA GLU A 103 -5.92 5.01 -11.66
C GLU A 103 -6.06 3.52 -11.31
N VAL A 104 -5.31 3.03 -10.31
CA VAL A 104 -5.38 1.62 -9.86
C VAL A 104 -6.76 1.27 -9.30
N LEU A 105 -7.39 2.18 -8.53
CA LEU A 105 -8.72 1.93 -7.94
C LEU A 105 -9.88 2.05 -8.94
N ARG A 106 -9.64 2.59 -10.14
CA ARG A 106 -10.66 2.75 -11.19
C ARG A 106 -10.54 1.70 -12.30
N ALA A 107 -9.49 0.88 -12.28
CA ALA A 107 -9.28 -0.24 -13.21
C ALA A 107 -10.29 -1.36 -12.93
#